data_AF-A0A9W6FRN5-F1
#
_entry.id   AF-A0A9W6FRN5-F1
#
_cell.length_a   1.000
_cell.length_b   1.000
_cell.length_c   1.000
_cell.angle_alpha   90.00
_cell.angle_beta   90.00
_cell.angle_gamma   90.00
#
_symmetry.space_group_name_H-M   'P 1'
#
loop_
_entity.id
_entity.type
_entity.pdbx_description
1 polymer ?
#
loop_
_entity_poly.entity_id
_entity_poly.type
_entity_poly.pdbx_seq_one_letter_code
_entity_poly.pdbx_strand_id
1 'polypeptide(L)'
;MANAVRRTKSMFQSKYSGLVIRRGHKRAIIALAHKILKIVFILLSRRVPYRDSQVDYKELMVQRNAPRWIAALRQYHMLPTAI
;
A
#
# COMPACT_ATOMS: atom_id res chain seq x y z
N MET A 1 -9.77 13.28 8.04
CA MET A 1 -9.18 11.92 7.85
C MET A 1 -9.43 11.28 6.47
N ALA A 2 -10.36 11.76 5.63
CA ALA A 2 -10.61 11.16 4.30
C ALA A 2 -9.47 11.36 3.26
N ASN A 3 -8.70 12.46 3.37
CA ASN A 3 -7.65 12.78 2.39
C ASN A 3 -6.44 11.84 2.43
N ALA A 4 -6.15 11.22 3.58
CA ALA A 4 -5.01 10.31 3.73
C ALA A 4 -5.23 8.96 3.02
N VAL A 5 -6.47 8.45 3.05
CA VAL A 5 -6.85 7.18 2.40
C VAL A 5 -6.87 7.31 0.88
N ARG A 6 -7.27 8.47 0.34
CA ARG A 6 -7.30 8.72 -1.11
C ARG A 6 -5.91 8.80 -1.73
N ARG A 7 -4.91 9.29 -0.98
CA ARG A 7 -3.55 9.52 -1.47
C ARG A 7 -2.62 8.32 -1.34
N THR A 8 -3.01 7.29 -0.57
CA THR A 8 -2.18 6.11 -0.35
C THR A 8 -2.56 5.01 -1.34
N LYS A 9 -1.68 4.74 -2.32
CA LYS A 9 -1.81 3.56 -3.20
C LYS A 9 -1.79 2.30 -2.34
N SER A 10 -2.97 1.72 -2.13
CA SER A 10 -3.16 0.51 -1.31
C SER A 10 -4.36 -0.25 -1.84
N MET A 11 -4.41 -1.56 -1.56
CA MET A 11 -5.54 -2.42 -1.94
C MET A 11 -6.88 -1.91 -1.38
N PHE A 12 -6.79 -1.25 -0.22
CA PHE A 12 -7.92 -0.58 0.43
C PHE A 12 -8.46 0.61 -0.38
N GLN A 13 -7.61 1.34 -1.11
CA GLN A 13 -8.01 2.46 -1.96
C GLN A 13 -8.80 1.98 -3.19
N SER A 14 -8.33 0.92 -3.85
CA SER A 14 -9.04 0.33 -5.01
C SER A 14 -10.42 -0.18 -4.57
N LYS A 15 -10.44 -0.89 -3.43
CA LYS A 15 -11.68 -1.43 -2.87
C LYS A 15 -12.64 -0.33 -2.40
N TYR A 16 -12.13 0.71 -1.77
CA TYR A 16 -12.91 1.88 -1.38
C TYR A 16 -13.51 2.59 -2.61
N SER A 17 -12.73 2.77 -3.68
CA SER A 17 -13.20 3.40 -4.92
C SER A 17 -14.35 2.62 -5.56
N GLY A 18 -14.27 1.29 -5.62
CA GLY A 18 -15.38 0.46 -6.11
C GLY A 18 -16.62 0.49 -5.20
N LEU A 19 -16.43 0.53 -3.88
CA LEU A 19 -17.52 0.55 -2.90
C LEU A 19 -18.21 1.92 -2.83
N VAL A 20 -17.46 3.02 -2.94
CA VAL A 20 -18.02 4.37 -2.80
C VAL A 20 -18.99 4.68 -3.93
N ILE A 21 -18.69 4.24 -5.15
CA ILE A 21 -19.55 4.37 -6.34
C ILE A 21 -20.88 3.62 -6.13
N ARG A 22 -20.84 2.44 -5.52
CA ARG A 22 -22.02 1.55 -5.40
C ARG A 22 -22.86 1.76 -4.15
N ARG A 23 -22.25 2.19 -3.03
CA ARG A 23 -22.90 2.20 -1.70
C ARG A 23 -22.78 3.53 -0.95
N GLY A 24 -22.03 4.50 -1.49
CA GLY A 24 -21.79 5.78 -0.86
C GLY A 24 -20.74 5.74 0.26
N HIS A 25 -20.30 6.94 0.67
CA HIS A 25 -19.13 7.15 1.53
C HIS A 25 -19.16 6.39 2.87
N LYS A 26 -20.24 6.55 3.65
CA LYS A 26 -20.36 5.98 5.00
C LYS A 26 -20.28 4.45 4.97
N ARG A 27 -21.01 3.82 4.04
CA ARG A 27 -21.04 2.35 3.90
C ARG A 27 -19.72 1.79 3.36
N ALA A 28 -19.04 2.52 2.47
CA ALA A 28 -17.73 2.14 1.97
C ALA A 28 -16.66 2.13 3.08
N ILE A 29 -16.67 3.13 3.99
CA ILE A 29 -15.76 3.18 5.14
C ILE A 29 -15.99 1.99 6.08
N ILE A 30 -17.24 1.68 6.44
CA ILE A 30 -17.55 0.57 7.35
C ILE A 30 -17.09 -0.77 6.77
N ALA A 31 -17.35 -1.00 5.48
CA ALA A 31 -16.89 -2.21 4.79
C ALA A 31 -15.36 -2.32 4.78
N LEU A 32 -14.66 -1.19 4.61
CA LEU A 32 -13.20 -1.13 4.68
C LEU A 32 -12.69 -1.44 6.08
N ALA A 33 -13.27 -0.84 7.11
CA ALA A 33 -12.91 -1.04 8.51
C ALA A 33 -13.10 -2.51 8.93
N HIS A 34 -14.22 -3.13 8.56
CA HIS A 34 -14.45 -4.56 8.84
C HIS A 34 -13.38 -5.45 8.19
N LYS A 35 -12.99 -5.15 6.95
CA LYS A 35 -11.92 -5.90 6.25
C LYS A 35 -10.58 -5.73 6.94
N ILE A 36 -10.22 -4.51 7.38
CA ILE A 36 -9.00 -4.23 8.13
C ILE A 36 -9.00 -5.01 9.46
N LEU A 37 -10.10 -4.98 10.20
CA LEU A 37 -10.22 -5.70 11.48
C LEU A 37 -10.02 -7.20 11.29
N LYS A 38 -10.60 -7.79 10.24
CA LYS A 38 -10.41 -9.21 9.92
C LYS A 38 -8.95 -9.54 9.60
N ILE A 39 -8.24 -8.65 8.89
CA ILE A 39 -6.82 -8.82 8.58
C ILE A 39 -5.99 -8.77 9.87
N VAL A 40 -6.21 -7.78 10.73
CA VAL A 40 -5.54 -7.65 12.03
C VAL A 40 -5.80 -8.87 12.90
N PHE A 41 -7.04 -9.34 12.99
CA PHE A 41 -7.38 -10.54 13.76
C PHE A 41 -6.60 -11.77 13.27
N ILE A 42 -6.52 -11.99 11.96
CA ILE A 42 -5.78 -13.11 11.38
C ILE A 42 -4.27 -12.97 11.62
N LEU A 43 -3.71 -11.76 11.45
CA LEU A 43 -2.30 -11.46 11.73
C LEU A 43 -1.94 -11.79 13.18
N LEU A 44 -2.76 -11.34 14.14
CA LEU A 44 -2.52 -11.57 15.56
C LEU A 44 -2.73 -13.04 15.94
N SER A 45 -3.78 -13.68 15.42
CA SER A 45 -4.13 -15.06 15.78
C SER A 45 -3.18 -16.09 15.18
N ARG A 46 -2.75 -15.89 13.93
CA ARG A 46 -1.94 -16.88 13.20
C ARG A 46 -0.45 -16.56 13.22
N ARG A 47 -0.05 -15.34 13.60
CA ARG A 47 1.33 -14.82 13.52
C ARG A 47 1.98 -14.97 12.13
N VAL A 48 1.16 -15.18 11.09
CA VAL A 48 1.62 -15.27 9.71
C VAL A 48 1.58 -13.87 9.10
N PRO A 49 2.64 -13.42 8.43
CA PRO A 49 2.64 -12.12 7.75
C PRO A 49 1.51 -12.07 6.71
N TYR A 50 0.73 -10.99 6.75
CA TYR A 50 -0.30 -10.74 5.75
C TYR A 50 0.36 -10.59 4.38
N ARG A 51 0.08 -11.53 3.48
CA ARG A 51 0.46 -11.46 2.07
C ARG A 51 -0.75 -11.02 1.28
N ASP A 52 -0.72 -9.77 0.80
CA ASP A 52 -1.72 -9.30 -0.15
C ASP A 52 -1.32 -9.78 -1.55
N SER A 53 -2.19 -10.51 -2.23
CA SER A 53 -1.92 -11.02 -3.59
C SER A 53 -2.13 -9.96 -4.67
N GLN A 54 -2.72 -8.81 -4.32
CA GLN A 54 -3.16 -7.81 -5.29
C GLN A 54 -2.25 -6.58 -5.35
N VAL A 55 -1.34 -6.40 -4.38
CA VAL A 55 -0.40 -5.27 -4.34
C VAL A 55 0.99 -5.78 -4.03
N ASP A 56 1.92 -5.59 -4.97
CA ASP A 56 3.33 -5.78 -4.70
C ASP A 56 3.88 -4.58 -3.91
N TYR A 57 3.90 -4.74 -2.58
CA TYR A 57 4.45 -3.74 -1.68
C TYR A 57 5.96 -3.54 -1.86
N LYS A 58 6.71 -4.56 -2.31
CA LYS A 58 8.15 -4.40 -2.56
C LYS A 58 8.36 -3.46 -3.74
N GLU A 59 7.63 -3.69 -4.83
CA GLU A 59 7.68 -2.80 -6.00
C GLU A 59 7.30 -1.36 -5.63
N LEU A 60 6.23 -1.18 -4.85
CA LEU A 60 5.79 0.14 -4.39
C LEU A 60 6.86 0.86 -3.55
N MET A 61 7.54 0.13 -2.66
CA MET A 61 8.64 0.69 -1.86
C MET A 61 9.85 1.03 -2.72
N VAL A 62 10.20 0.19 -3.69
CA VAL A 62 11.29 0.46 -4.65
C VAL A 62 10.96 1.71 -5.46
N GLN A 63 9.78 1.83 -6.07
CA GLN A 63 9.40 3.01 -6.84
C GLN A 63 9.46 4.30 -5.99
N ARG A 64 9.05 4.24 -4.72
CA ARG A 64 9.09 5.40 -3.82
C ARG A 64 10.51 5.81 -3.44
N ASN A 65 11.38 4.84 -3.18
CA ASN A 65 12.71 5.10 -2.59
C ASN A 65 13.83 5.19 -3.65
N ALA A 66 13.66 4.55 -4.81
CA ALA A 66 14.67 4.45 -5.87
C ALA A 66 15.20 5.81 -6.34
N PRO A 67 14.39 6.87 -6.56
CA PRO A 67 14.92 8.16 -6.98
C PRO A 67 15.92 8.74 -5.97
N ARG A 68 15.65 8.56 -4.68
CA ARG A 68 16.53 9.03 -3.60
C ARG A 68 17.86 8.26 -3.59
N TRP A 69 17.80 6.95 -3.77
CA TRP A 69 19.00 6.10 -3.81
C TRP A 69 19.83 6.37 -5.07
N ILE A 70 19.19 6.55 -6.22
CA ILE A 70 19.87 6.92 -7.47
C ILE A 70 20.57 8.27 -7.33
N ALA A 71 19.93 9.26 -6.70
CA ALA A 71 20.54 10.56 -6.43
C ALA A 71 21.77 10.45 -5.52
N ALA A 72 21.68 9.65 -4.45
CA ALA A 72 22.81 9.40 -3.56
C ALA A 72 23.97 8.68 -4.27
N LEU A 73 23.67 7.64 -5.07
CA LEU A 73 24.69 6.91 -5.83
C LEU A 73 25.40 7.79 -6.86
N ARG A 74 24.68 8.73 -7.50
CA ARG A 74 25.28 9.75 -8.37
C ARG A 74 26.21 10.69 -7.62
N GLN A 75 25.80 11.16 -6.44
CA GLN A 75 26.61 12.06 -5.61
C GLN A 75 27.94 11.43 -5.19
N TYR A 76 27.94 10.13 -4.84
CA TYR A 76 29.13 9.42 -4.40
C TYR A 76 29.88 8.69 -5.53
N HIS A 77 29.50 8.88 -6.80
CA HIS A 77 30.10 8.20 -7.97
C HIS A 77 30.07 6.66 -7.87
N MET A 78 29.06 6.11 -7.18
CA MET A 78 28.91 4.68 -6.91
C MET A 78 27.89 4.00 -7.83
N LEU A 79 27.60 4.59 -9.00
CA LEU A 79 26.72 3.94 -9.96
C LEU A 79 27.37 2.63 -10.43
N PRO A 80 26.66 1.49 -10.36
CA PRO A 80 27.19 0.25 -10.91
C PRO A 80 27.41 0.47 -12.40
N THR A 81 28.66 0.31 -12.84
CA THR A 81 28.98 0.19 -14.26
C THR A 81 28.25 -1.05 -14.73
N ALA A 82 27.23 -0.88 -15.59
CA ALA A 82 26.51 -2.02 -16.12
C ALA A 82 27.50 -2.92 -16.88
N ILE A 83 27.55 -4.20 -16.50
CA ILE A 83 28.25 -5.28 -17.24
C ILE A 83 27.31 -5.75 -18.35
#